data_AF-A0A653U558-F1
#
_entry.id   AF-A0A653U558-F1
#
_cell.length_a   1.000
_cell.length_b   1.000
_cell.length_c   1.000
_cell.angle_alpha   90.00
_cell.angle_beta   90.00
_cell.angle_gamma   90.00
#
_symmetry.space_group_name_H-M   'P 1'
#
loop_
_entity.id
_entity.type
_entity.pdbx_description
1 polymer ?
#
loop_
_entity_poly.entity_id
_entity_poly.type
_entity_poly.pdbx_seq_one_letter_code
_entity_poly.pdbx_strand_id
1 'polypeptide(L)'
;MSHLDEGALQDACLDLARVVLAAGQPQVSNDILETLADRFQREVVDFAPGIARAGRDPNLLTRAVYYLIDAHALPLMGTDMEWFRQTLVSLVELAVPSIALSDKGGAFLRDVQFGVEQSLGDLEG
;
A
#
# COMPACT_ATOMS: atom_id res chain seq x y z
N MET A 1 -19.73 1.35 -11.39
CA MET A 1 -18.68 1.71 -10.41
C MET A 1 -17.66 0.59 -10.43
N SER A 2 -16.37 0.94 -10.39
CA SER A 2 -15.30 -0.08 -10.27
C SER A 2 -15.37 -0.71 -8.88
N HIS A 3 -15.35 -2.03 -8.82
CA HIS A 3 -15.22 -2.77 -7.58
C HIS A 3 -13.75 -3.14 -7.36
N LEU A 4 -13.35 -3.33 -6.10
CA LEU A 4 -12.03 -3.84 -5.79
C LEU A 4 -11.92 -5.28 -6.30
N ASP A 5 -10.86 -5.56 -7.05
CA ASP A 5 -10.47 -6.92 -7.41
C ASP A 5 -9.73 -7.55 -6.22
N GLU A 6 -10.46 -8.31 -5.41
CA GLU A 6 -9.91 -8.95 -4.22
C GLU A 6 -8.88 -10.04 -4.55
N GLY A 7 -8.94 -10.65 -5.74
CA GLY A 7 -7.97 -11.63 -6.20
C GLY A 7 -6.63 -10.98 -6.50
N ALA A 8 -6.64 -9.91 -7.30
CA ALA A 8 -5.44 -9.14 -7.58
C ALA A 8 -4.83 -8.51 -6.30
N LEU A 9 -5.68 -8.08 -5.36
CA LEU A 9 -5.21 -7.61 -4.06
C LEU A 9 -4.52 -8.73 -3.27
N GLN A 10 -5.10 -9.94 -3.25
CA GLN A 10 -4.52 -11.08 -2.54
C GLN A 10 -3.15 -11.45 -3.11
N ASP A 11 -3.00 -11.44 -4.43
CA ASP A 11 -1.71 -11.68 -5.09
C ASP A 11 -0.66 -10.65 -4.66
N ALA A 12 -1.01 -9.36 -4.61
CA ALA A 12 -0.12 -8.31 -4.12
C ALA A 12 0.23 -8.49 -2.64
N CYS A 13 -0.72 -8.90 -1.79
CA CYS A 13 -0.47 -9.18 -0.38
C CYS A 13 0.44 -10.41 -0.18
N LEU A 14 0.35 -11.42 -1.04
CA LEU A 14 1.27 -12.56 -1.05
C LEU A 14 2.69 -12.15 -1.44
N ASP A 15 2.83 -11.29 -2.45
CA ASP A 15 4.13 -10.73 -2.83
C ASP A 15 4.75 -9.94 -1.69
N LEU A 16 3.95 -9.11 -1.00
CA LEU A 16 4.41 -8.38 0.16
C LEU A 16 4.86 -9.31 1.30
N ALA A 17 4.06 -10.34 1.59
CA ALA A 17 4.40 -11.34 2.61
C ALA A 17 5.74 -12.02 2.31
N ARG A 18 6.02 -12.36 1.04
CA ARG A 18 7.30 -12.93 0.62
C ARG A 18 8.47 -11.99 0.89
N VAL A 19 8.32 -10.69 0.63
CA VAL A 19 9.38 -9.69 0.84
C VAL A 19 9.68 -9.51 2.32
N VAL A 20 8.65 -9.29 3.15
CA VAL A 20 8.85 -8.96 4.58
C VAL A 20 9.27 -10.15 5.42
N LEU A 21 8.92 -11.37 5.00
CA LEU A 21 9.36 -12.62 5.62
C LEU A 21 10.61 -13.20 4.98
N ALA A 22 11.19 -12.55 3.96
CA ALA A 22 12.47 -12.96 3.41
C ALA A 22 13.51 -12.99 4.54
N ALA A 23 13.84 -14.20 5.01
CA ALA A 23 14.86 -14.45 6.00
C ALA A 23 16.10 -14.99 5.32
N GLY A 24 17.28 -14.70 5.86
CA GLY A 24 18.54 -15.33 5.43
C GLY A 24 18.66 -16.83 5.79
N GLN A 25 17.54 -17.54 5.98
CA GLN A 25 17.38 -18.91 6.49
C GLN A 25 16.29 -19.64 5.66
N PRO A 26 16.23 -20.99 5.65
CA PRO A 26 15.53 -21.74 4.61
C PRO A 26 14.00 -21.55 4.62
N GLN A 27 13.44 -21.55 3.40
CA GLN A 27 12.04 -21.38 2.97
C GLN A 27 10.98 -21.26 4.08
N VAL A 28 10.37 -20.07 4.16
CA VAL A 28 9.10 -19.83 4.87
C VAL A 28 8.01 -20.72 4.26
N SER A 29 7.19 -21.37 5.09
CA SER A 29 6.10 -22.23 4.60
C SER A 29 4.99 -21.41 3.93
N ASN A 30 4.30 -22.02 2.97
CA ASN A 30 3.17 -21.39 2.28
C ASN A 30 2.06 -20.96 3.26
N ASP A 31 1.75 -21.77 4.27
CA ASP A 31 0.73 -21.45 5.28
C ASP A 31 1.03 -20.13 6.02
N ILE A 32 2.31 -19.83 6.31
CA ILE A 32 2.71 -18.58 6.97
C ILE A 32 2.56 -17.41 6.01
N LEU A 33 2.95 -17.58 4.74
CA LEU A 33 2.79 -16.56 3.70
C LEU A 33 1.32 -16.20 3.50
N GLU A 34 0.45 -17.22 3.33
CA GLU A 34 -0.99 -17.04 3.15
C GLU A 34 -1.62 -16.38 4.37
N THR A 35 -1.27 -16.83 5.59
CA THR A 35 -1.78 -16.24 6.83
C THR A 35 -1.41 -14.76 6.94
N LEU A 36 -0.18 -14.38 6.57
CA LEU A 36 0.24 -12.98 6.62
C LEU A 36 -0.41 -12.15 5.50
N ALA A 37 -0.51 -12.69 4.29
CA ALA A 37 -1.20 -12.05 3.17
C ALA A 37 -2.67 -11.75 3.51
N ASP A 38 -3.40 -12.70 4.11
CA ASP A 38 -4.77 -12.51 4.57
C ASP A 38 -4.90 -11.42 5.64
N ARG A 39 -3.86 -11.21 6.45
CA ARG A 39 -3.82 -10.12 7.44
C ARG A 39 -3.62 -8.77 6.74
N PHE A 40 -2.73 -8.69 5.76
CA PHE A 40 -2.56 -7.48 4.95
C PHE A 40 -3.85 -7.16 4.19
N GLN A 41 -4.44 -8.14 3.51
CA GLN A 41 -5.65 -7.95 2.72
C GLN A 41 -6.80 -7.39 3.59
N ARG A 42 -7.00 -7.95 4.78
CA ARG A 42 -8.02 -7.47 5.73
C ARG A 42 -7.87 -6.00 6.11
N GLU A 43 -6.65 -5.54 6.36
CA GLU A 43 -6.40 -4.12 6.66
C GLU A 43 -6.65 -3.23 5.43
N VAL A 44 -6.44 -3.74 4.22
CA VAL A 44 -6.59 -2.99 2.97
C VAL A 44 -8.06 -2.84 2.55
N VAL A 45 -8.85 -3.91 2.63
CA VAL A 45 -10.24 -3.91 2.12
C VAL A 45 -11.15 -2.90 2.82
N ASP A 46 -10.85 -2.57 4.08
CA ASP A 46 -11.61 -1.60 4.89
C ASP A 46 -11.61 -0.18 4.28
N PHE A 47 -10.62 0.15 3.44
CA PHE A 47 -10.54 1.45 2.77
C PHE A 47 -11.39 1.53 1.49
N ALA A 48 -11.74 0.39 0.88
CA ALA A 48 -12.39 0.35 -0.43
C ALA A 48 -13.73 1.09 -0.49
N PRO A 49 -14.63 1.01 0.52
CA PRO A 49 -15.88 1.77 0.52
C PRO A 49 -15.65 3.29 0.53
N GLY A 50 -14.64 3.78 1.27
CA GLY A 50 -14.31 5.20 1.35
C GLY A 50 -13.81 5.74 0.01
N ILE A 51 -12.92 4.99 -0.64
CA ILE A 51 -12.38 5.32 -1.96
C ILE A 51 -13.48 5.36 -3.03
N ALA A 52 -14.37 4.36 -3.02
CA ALA A 52 -15.49 4.30 -3.95
C ALA A 52 -16.46 5.48 -3.75
N ARG A 53 -16.76 5.87 -2.49
CA ARG A 53 -17.59 7.04 -2.17
C ARG A 53 -16.96 8.35 -2.63
N ALA A 54 -15.62 8.44 -2.62
CA ALA A 54 -14.88 9.57 -3.17
C ALA A 54 -14.83 9.56 -4.71
N GLY A 55 -15.49 8.61 -5.38
CA GLY A 55 -15.51 8.50 -6.85
C GLY A 55 -14.20 8.02 -7.47
N ARG A 56 -13.32 7.43 -6.66
CA ARG A 56 -12.00 6.92 -7.10
C ARG A 56 -12.06 5.40 -7.27
N ASP A 57 -11.16 4.88 -8.10
CA ASP A 57 -11.05 3.43 -8.38
C ASP A 57 -10.46 2.67 -7.17
N PRO A 58 -11.20 1.74 -6.55
CA PRO A 58 -10.72 0.99 -5.38
C PRO A 58 -9.45 0.17 -5.65
N ASN A 59 -9.18 -0.22 -6.90
CA ASN A 59 -7.96 -0.95 -7.27
C ASN A 59 -6.67 -0.12 -7.07
N LEU A 60 -6.77 1.17 -6.69
CA LEU A 60 -5.63 1.92 -6.18
C LEU A 60 -5.00 1.27 -4.95
N LEU A 61 -5.78 0.51 -4.17
CA LEU A 61 -5.29 -0.20 -3.00
C LEU A 61 -4.29 -1.30 -3.37
N THR A 62 -4.56 -2.07 -4.41
CA THR A 62 -3.61 -3.04 -4.97
C THR A 62 -2.32 -2.35 -5.42
N ARG A 63 -2.44 -1.21 -6.11
CA ARG A 63 -1.28 -0.40 -6.53
C ARG A 63 -0.50 0.15 -5.33
N ALA A 64 -1.19 0.52 -4.25
CA ALA A 64 -0.56 0.97 -3.00
C ALA A 64 0.22 -0.16 -2.33
N VAL A 65 -0.29 -1.39 -2.33
CA VAL A 65 0.46 -2.56 -1.82
C VAL A 65 1.73 -2.80 -2.64
N TYR A 66 1.67 -2.70 -3.97
CA TYR A 66 2.89 -2.78 -4.80
C TYR A 66 3.87 -1.63 -4.53
N TYR A 67 3.38 -0.41 -4.37
CA TYR A 67 4.24 0.70 -3.95
C TYR A 67 4.90 0.44 -2.59
N LEU A 68 4.17 -0.14 -1.62
CA LEU A 68 4.74 -0.52 -0.33
C LEU A 68 5.84 -1.57 -0.49
N ILE A 69 5.66 -2.56 -1.37
CA ILE A 69 6.69 -3.55 -1.69
C ILE A 69 7.97 -2.87 -2.17
N ASP A 70 7.87 -1.93 -3.12
CA ASP A 70 9.02 -1.33 -3.76
C ASP A 70 9.72 -0.27 -2.89
N ALA A 71 8.96 0.50 -2.11
CA ALA A 71 9.46 1.69 -1.43
C ALA A 71 9.67 1.52 0.08
N HIS A 72 8.99 0.58 0.73
CA HIS A 72 8.91 0.51 2.20
C HIS A 72 9.17 -0.87 2.79
N ALA A 73 8.88 -1.94 2.06
CA ALA A 73 9.04 -3.29 2.55
C ALA A 73 10.53 -3.64 2.63
N LEU A 74 10.94 -4.10 3.82
CA LEU A 74 12.29 -4.59 4.08
C LEU A 74 12.22 -6.06 4.52
N PRO A 75 13.25 -6.86 4.18
CA PRO A 75 13.39 -8.20 4.74
C PRO A 75 13.40 -8.15 6.28
N LEU A 76 12.93 -9.23 6.91
CA LEU A 76 12.91 -9.41 8.37
C LEU A 76 12.02 -8.41 9.15
N MET A 77 11.16 -7.62 8.49
CA MET A 77 10.11 -6.87 9.18
C MET A 77 9.11 -7.81 9.90
N GLY A 78 9.07 -9.07 9.50
CA GLY A 78 8.33 -10.12 10.19
C GLY A 78 6.82 -9.94 10.03
N THR A 79 6.08 -10.26 11.10
CA THR A 79 4.60 -10.27 11.11
C THR A 79 3.99 -9.07 11.83
N ASP A 80 4.80 -8.05 12.16
CA ASP A 80 4.32 -6.79 12.70
C ASP A 80 3.52 -6.05 11.61
N MET A 81 2.36 -5.54 11.98
CA MET A 81 1.40 -4.90 11.08
C MET A 81 1.34 -3.39 11.27
N GLU A 82 1.95 -2.85 12.33
CA GLU A 82 1.78 -1.43 12.65
C GLU A 82 2.39 -0.54 11.56
N TRP A 83 3.60 -0.86 11.08
CA TRP A 83 4.23 -0.14 9.98
C TRP A 83 3.35 -0.14 8.72
N PHE A 84 2.73 -1.29 8.41
CA PHE A 84 1.89 -1.48 7.23
C PHE A 84 0.67 -0.60 7.32
N ARG A 85 -0.05 -0.65 8.46
CA ARG A 85 -1.25 0.13 8.69
C ARG A 85 -0.98 1.63 8.61
N GLN A 86 0.05 2.12 9.30
CA GLN A 86 0.37 3.55 9.32
C GLN A 86 0.79 4.07 7.94
N THR A 87 1.56 3.27 7.20
CA THR A 87 2.03 3.67 5.86
C THR A 87 0.88 3.62 4.85
N LEU A 88 0.04 2.58 4.89
CA LEU A 88 -1.15 2.49 4.03
C LEU A 88 -2.12 3.65 4.26
N VAL A 89 -2.42 4.00 5.52
CA VAL A 89 -3.26 5.17 5.86
C VAL A 89 -2.67 6.44 5.23
N SER A 90 -1.36 6.63 5.35
CA SER A 90 -0.67 7.80 4.79
C SER A 90 -0.77 7.86 3.27
N LEU A 91 -0.57 6.73 2.58
CA LEU A 91 -0.68 6.65 1.12
C LEU A 91 -2.11 6.89 0.64
N VAL A 92 -3.11 6.32 1.33
CA VAL A 92 -4.51 6.53 0.98
C VAL A 92 -4.91 7.98 1.16
N GLU A 93 -4.51 8.65 2.25
CA GLU A 93 -4.82 10.07 2.46
C GLU A 93 -4.12 10.97 1.43
N LEU A 94 -2.91 10.63 0.97
CA LEU A 94 -2.26 11.37 -0.12
C LEU A 94 -2.96 11.14 -1.48
N ALA A 95 -3.37 9.90 -1.76
CA ALA A 95 -3.99 9.55 -3.05
C ALA A 95 -5.46 9.97 -3.15
N VAL A 96 -6.19 9.89 -2.05
CA VAL A 96 -7.62 10.19 -1.91
C VAL A 96 -7.84 11.01 -0.63
N PRO A 97 -7.46 12.31 -0.64
CA PRO A 97 -7.59 13.15 0.54
C PRO A 97 -9.02 13.21 1.07
N SER A 98 -9.17 13.01 2.36
CA SER A 98 -10.47 13.01 3.05
C SER A 98 -10.60 14.16 4.06
N ILE A 99 -9.47 14.79 4.42
CA ILE A 99 -9.40 15.87 5.40
C ILE A 99 -9.00 17.19 4.74
N ALA A 100 -9.69 18.27 5.11
CA ALA A 100 -9.29 19.61 4.70
C ALA A 100 -7.99 20.02 5.43
N LEU A 101 -6.96 20.38 4.67
CA LEU A 101 -5.70 20.87 5.22
C LEU A 101 -5.73 22.38 5.47
N SER A 102 -4.90 22.82 6.42
CA SER A 102 -4.55 24.24 6.55
C SER A 102 -3.54 24.66 5.48
N ASP A 103 -3.36 25.96 5.25
CA ASP A 103 -2.34 26.48 4.33
C ASP A 103 -0.93 25.94 4.62
N LYS A 104 -0.59 25.78 5.91
CA LYS A 104 0.71 25.23 6.34
C LYS A 104 0.85 23.75 5.99
N GLY A 105 -0.21 22.97 6.16
CA GLY A 105 -0.22 21.54 5.81
C GLY A 105 -0.26 21.33 4.29
N GLY A 106 -1.06 22.13 3.59
CA GLY A 106 -1.19 22.07 2.13
C GLY A 106 0.10 22.41 1.39
N ALA A 107 1.01 23.17 2.01
CA ALA A 107 2.34 23.44 1.44
C ALA A 107 3.12 22.14 1.16
N PHE A 108 3.00 21.13 2.04
CA PHE A 108 3.66 19.83 1.87
C PHE A 108 3.18 19.07 0.64
N LEU A 109 1.92 19.27 0.21
CA LEU A 109 1.40 18.62 -1.00
C LEU A 109 2.15 19.03 -2.26
N ARG A 110 2.75 20.23 -2.29
CA ARG A 110 3.62 20.64 -3.40
C ARG A 110 4.94 19.89 -3.42
N ASP A 111 5.51 19.62 -2.24
CA ASP A 111 6.74 18.82 -2.13
C ASP A 111 6.46 17.37 -2.57
N VAL A 112 5.30 16.81 -2.18
CA VAL A 112 4.85 15.49 -2.64
C VAL A 112 4.65 15.47 -4.15
N GLN A 113 3.97 16.47 -4.71
CA GLN A 113 3.75 16.55 -6.16
C GLN A 113 5.08 16.55 -6.93
N PHE A 114 6.06 17.36 -6.48
CA PHE A 114 7.37 17.41 -7.11
C PHE A 114 8.10 16.06 -7.05
N GLY A 115 8.11 15.39 -5.88
CA GLY A 115 8.71 14.08 -5.76
C GLY A 115 8.06 13.02 -6.66
N VAL A 116 6.72 13.03 -6.76
CA VAL A 116 5.98 12.14 -7.67
C VAL A 116 6.34 12.40 -9.13
N GLU A 117 6.40 13.65 -9.56
CA GLU A 117 6.81 14.02 -10.93
C GLU A 117 8.23 13.52 -11.25
N GLN A 118 9.17 13.62 -10.30
CA GLN A 118 10.52 13.08 -10.47
C GLN A 118 10.53 11.56 -10.61
N SER A 119 9.86 10.84 -9.69
CA SER A 119 9.81 9.38 -9.74
C SER A 119 9.13 8.85 -11.01
N LEU A 120 8.11 9.54 -11.52
CA LEU A 120 7.48 9.18 -12.79
C LEU A 120 8.42 9.42 -13.98
N GLY A 121 9.19 10.50 -13.99
CA GLY A 121 10.20 10.77 -15.01
C GLY A 121 11.30 9.70 -15.06
N ASP A 122 11.72 9.17 -13.91
CA ASP A 122 12.71 8.10 -13.81
C ASP A 122 12.21 6.75 -14.36
N LEU A 123 10.89 6.54 -14.43
CA LEU A 123 10.29 5.32 -15.01
C LEU A 123 10.18 5.38 -16.55
N GLU A 124 10.19 6.58 -17.12
CA GLU A 124 10.03 6.81 -18.57
C GLU A 124 11.38 6.93 -19.31
N GLY A 125 12.49 7.07 -18.59
CA GLY A 125 13.87 7.22 -19.11
C GLY A 125 14.66 5.92 -19.17
#